data_AF-A0A924E3Q6-F1
#
_entry.id   AF-A0A924E3Q6-F1
#
_cell.length_a   1.000
_cell.length_b   1.000
_cell.length_c   1.000
_cell.angle_alpha   90.00
_cell.angle_beta   90.00
_cell.angle_gamma   90.00
#
_symmetry.space_group_name_H-M   'P 1'
#
loop_
_entity.id
_entity.type
_entity.pdbx_description
1 polymer ?
#
loop_
_entity_poly.entity_id
_entity_poly.type
_entity_poly.pdbx_seq_one_letter_code
_entity_poly.pdbx_strand_id
1 'polypeptide(L)'
;MASRWFQPPSLRIDGDLGRERRTGWLELFYDLILVAAVSQLSLHLAQHMTVVGLLGFVLLFVPIWWSWIGATFYHDRFEADDVGHRLIIFALMAANANVAAHVPTALTTNPAGFALAYVGLRLIICFMWGRGGYYSPVARPLTHRYLVGFGLAILLWLVSTQVAGPVRFGLWALASLIEVATPLFTFQAQAHLPRLSQSHLPERFGLLTLIVLGESVVAATNGVAGQAVTRTAAVAGLLALGFSFCLWWLYFDNIMGRRLKRGMRMVATWVYGHLGLAMALTALGAALLTLIRHAAEPAVPTGLRWLVCGATAMALFALGLLDTATDTPVTDEHMRWLASMGAMGALLIALMGGGLSSWALITWLLALGVALVIGDLVARPVGAATESPFG
;
A
#
# COMPACT_ATOMS: atom_id res chain seq x y z
N MET A 1 10.53 22.21 31.31
CA MET A 1 11.37 21.79 30.17
C MET A 1 11.08 20.33 29.89
N ALA A 2 10.58 19.99 28.71
CA ALA A 2 10.35 18.59 28.36
C ALA A 2 11.71 17.86 28.28
N SER A 3 11.82 16.69 28.92
CA SER A 3 13.10 15.97 28.95
C SER A 3 13.43 15.49 27.53
N ARG A 4 14.69 15.62 27.09
CA ARG A 4 15.10 15.09 25.77
C ARG A 4 15.15 13.55 25.76
N TRP A 5 15.20 12.93 26.93
CA TRP A 5 15.41 11.49 27.11
C TRP A 5 14.11 10.70 27.07
N PHE A 6 13.06 11.20 27.72
CA PHE A 6 11.76 10.54 27.80
C PHE A 6 10.62 11.57 27.89
N GLN A 7 9.67 11.50 26.96
CA GLN A 7 8.45 12.29 26.99
C GLN A 7 7.24 11.35 26.92
N PRO A 8 6.28 11.47 27.86
CA PRO A 8 5.01 10.79 27.73
C PRO A 8 4.35 11.16 26.40
N PRO A 9 3.82 10.19 25.64
CA PRO A 9 3.09 10.48 24.42
C PRO A 9 1.81 11.24 24.77
N SER A 10 1.63 12.40 24.18
CA SER A 10 0.41 13.21 24.31
C SER A 10 -0.48 13.01 23.10
N LEU A 11 -1.80 13.14 23.27
CA LEU A 11 -2.71 13.19 22.13
C LEU A 11 -2.53 14.50 21.38
N ARG A 12 -2.43 14.43 20.06
CA ARG A 12 -2.43 15.59 19.19
C ARG A 12 -3.84 16.16 19.03
N ILE A 13 -3.90 17.48 18.93
CA ILE A 13 -5.15 18.25 18.70
C ILE A 13 -5.08 19.09 17.41
N ASP A 14 -3.98 19.01 16.66
CA ASP A 14 -3.74 19.83 15.46
C ASP A 14 -4.80 19.63 14.37
N GLY A 15 -5.34 18.42 14.24
CA GLY A 15 -6.43 18.11 13.30
C GLY A 15 -7.72 18.87 13.60
N ASP A 16 -7.97 19.24 14.86
CA ASP A 16 -9.11 20.09 15.24
C ASP A 16 -8.83 21.57 15.03
N LEU A 17 -7.57 21.98 15.15
CA LEU A 17 -7.12 23.36 14.95
C LEU A 17 -6.87 23.74 13.48
N GLY A 18 -7.00 22.78 12.56
CA GLY A 18 -6.78 22.99 11.13
C GLY A 18 -5.32 23.34 10.78
N ARG A 19 -4.36 22.98 11.64
CA ARG A 19 -2.94 23.24 11.39
C ARG A 19 -2.37 22.22 10.43
N GLU A 20 -1.69 22.70 9.40
CA GLU A 20 -0.96 21.84 8.47
C GLU A 20 0.28 21.26 9.15
N ARG A 21 0.41 19.94 9.06
CA ARG A 21 1.60 19.19 9.48
C ARG A 21 2.21 18.53 8.25
N ARG A 22 3.55 18.60 8.17
CA ARG A 22 4.35 17.85 7.21
C ARG A 22 4.93 16.57 7.82
N THR A 23 5.24 15.63 6.96
CA THR A 23 5.84 14.35 7.32
C THR A 23 7.29 14.53 7.78
N GLY A 24 7.63 13.91 8.93
CA GLY A 24 8.99 13.98 9.46
C GLY A 24 9.98 13.06 8.73
N TRP A 25 11.27 13.39 8.74
CA TRP A 25 12.33 12.58 8.12
C TRP A 25 12.40 11.14 8.65
N LEU A 26 12.11 10.93 9.94
CA LEU A 26 12.10 9.60 10.53
C LEU A 26 10.93 8.74 10.00
N GLU A 27 9.80 9.37 9.70
CA GLU A 27 8.63 8.69 9.11
C GLU A 27 8.93 8.28 7.66
N LEU A 28 9.58 9.15 6.88
CA LEU A 28 10.05 8.83 5.52
C LEU A 28 11.06 7.69 5.53
N PHE A 29 12.00 7.70 6.48
CA PHE A 29 12.96 6.62 6.60
C PHE A 29 12.29 5.29 6.95
N TYR A 30 11.21 5.31 7.74
CA TYR A 30 10.43 4.11 8.05
C TYR A 30 9.74 3.55 6.79
N ASP A 31 9.16 4.44 5.99
CA ASP A 31 8.50 4.07 4.73
C ASP A 31 9.50 3.41 3.75
N LEU A 32 10.75 3.90 3.72
CA LEU A 32 11.83 3.31 2.92
C LEU A 32 12.24 1.90 3.39
N ILE A 33 12.22 1.62 4.69
CA ILE A 33 12.50 0.27 5.18
C ILE A 33 11.34 -0.68 4.90
N LEU A 34 10.09 -0.20 5.00
CA LEU A 34 8.91 -0.98 4.66
C LEU A 34 8.91 -1.38 3.18
N VAL A 35 9.32 -0.49 2.26
CA VAL A 35 9.32 -0.84 0.82
C VAL A 35 10.26 -2.01 0.51
N ALA A 36 11.33 -2.24 1.28
CA ALA A 36 12.16 -3.43 1.11
C ALA A 36 11.34 -4.74 1.21
N ALA A 37 10.35 -4.80 2.11
CA ALA A 37 9.43 -5.93 2.21
C ALA A 37 8.50 -6.02 0.98
N VAL A 38 8.03 -4.88 0.48
CA VAL A 38 7.22 -4.77 -0.74
C VAL A 38 8.00 -5.24 -1.97
N SER A 39 9.27 -4.87 -2.10
CA SER A 39 10.16 -5.35 -3.17
C SER A 39 10.34 -6.86 -3.13
N GLN A 40 10.52 -7.45 -1.94
CA GLN A 40 10.63 -8.91 -1.79
C GLN A 40 9.32 -9.62 -2.20
N LEU A 41 8.16 -9.04 -1.86
CA LEU A 41 6.86 -9.57 -2.28
C LEU A 41 6.65 -9.47 -3.79
N SER A 42 7.05 -8.35 -4.40
CA SER A 42 7.05 -8.17 -5.86
C SER A 42 7.90 -9.24 -6.55
N LEU A 43 9.13 -9.45 -6.07
CA LEU A 43 10.02 -10.46 -6.63
C LEU A 43 9.48 -11.89 -6.46
N HIS A 44 8.93 -12.20 -5.28
CA HIS A 44 8.29 -13.50 -5.03
C HIS A 44 7.12 -13.74 -5.99
N LEU A 45 6.27 -12.73 -6.21
CA LEU A 45 5.15 -12.83 -7.14
C LEU A 45 5.60 -12.96 -8.60
N ALA A 46 6.70 -12.29 -8.98
CA ALA A 46 7.28 -12.42 -10.32
C ALA A 46 7.73 -13.86 -10.63
N GLN A 47 8.14 -14.61 -9.61
CA GLN A 47 8.55 -16.02 -9.73
C GLN A 47 7.36 -17.00 -9.69
N HIS A 48 6.20 -16.56 -9.17
CA HIS A 48 5.05 -17.42 -8.91
C HIS A 48 3.74 -16.83 -9.46
N MET A 49 3.65 -16.62 -10.77
CA MET A 49 2.47 -16.06 -11.44
C MET A 49 1.33 -17.08 -11.60
N THR A 50 0.88 -17.64 -10.49
CA THR A 50 -0.25 -18.57 -10.39
C THR A 50 -1.26 -18.04 -9.38
N VAL A 51 -2.46 -18.63 -9.35
CA VAL A 51 -3.46 -18.29 -8.33
C VAL A 51 -2.91 -18.51 -6.92
N VAL A 52 -2.16 -19.61 -6.70
CA VAL A 52 -1.56 -19.91 -5.40
C VAL A 52 -0.49 -18.86 -5.03
N GLY A 53 0.34 -18.46 -5.98
CA GLY A 53 1.32 -17.40 -5.75
C GLY A 53 0.69 -16.03 -5.46
N LEU A 54 -0.42 -15.70 -6.13
CA LEU A 54 -1.20 -14.49 -5.84
C LEU A 54 -1.82 -14.52 -4.44
N LEU A 55 -2.40 -15.66 -4.04
CA LEU A 55 -2.95 -15.83 -2.68
C LEU A 55 -1.84 -15.73 -1.62
N GLY A 56 -0.68 -16.32 -1.88
CA GLY A 56 0.51 -16.19 -1.04
C GLY A 56 0.99 -14.74 -0.91
N PHE A 57 1.05 -14.02 -2.04
CA PHE A 57 1.36 -12.59 -2.06
C PHE A 57 0.40 -11.77 -1.18
N VAL A 58 -0.91 -11.95 -1.34
CA VAL A 58 -1.91 -11.25 -0.52
C VAL A 58 -1.75 -11.60 0.96
N LEU A 59 -1.57 -12.88 1.28
CA LEU A 59 -1.41 -13.37 2.65
C LEU A 59 -0.21 -12.73 3.37
N LEU A 60 0.89 -12.48 2.65
CA LEU A 60 2.07 -11.83 3.22
C LEU A 60 2.01 -10.30 3.15
N PHE A 61 1.35 -9.72 2.14
CA PHE A 61 1.25 -8.28 1.97
C PHE A 61 0.39 -7.62 3.06
N VAL A 62 -0.75 -8.22 3.39
CA VAL A 62 -1.69 -7.70 4.39
C VAL A 62 -1.03 -7.42 5.75
N PRO A 63 -0.32 -8.35 6.39
CA PRO A 63 0.32 -8.09 7.68
C PRO A 63 1.38 -6.98 7.60
N ILE A 64 2.16 -6.91 6.50
CA ILE A 64 3.16 -5.86 6.26
C ILE A 64 2.45 -4.50 6.17
N TRP A 65 1.41 -4.38 5.34
CA TRP A 65 0.61 -3.17 5.23
C TRP A 65 0.00 -2.74 6.58
N TRP A 66 -0.52 -3.70 7.34
CA TRP A 66 -1.16 -3.41 8.62
C TRP A 66 -0.17 -3.01 9.72
N SER A 67 1.11 -3.35 9.56
CA SER A 67 2.18 -2.81 10.41
C SER A 67 2.40 -1.32 10.14
N TRP A 68 2.43 -0.94 8.86
CA TRP A 68 2.55 0.46 8.45
C TRP A 68 1.35 1.28 8.92
N ILE A 69 0.12 0.80 8.72
CA ILE A 69 -1.09 1.47 9.22
C ILE A 69 -1.02 1.69 10.73
N GLY A 70 -0.61 0.66 11.49
CA GLY A 70 -0.48 0.74 12.94
C GLY A 70 0.50 1.82 13.39
N ALA A 71 1.64 1.96 12.71
CA ALA A 71 2.65 2.99 12.98
C ALA A 71 2.17 4.39 12.55
N THR A 72 1.66 4.52 11.32
CA THR A 72 1.19 5.79 10.75
C THR A 72 0.09 6.42 11.59
N PHE A 73 -0.94 5.64 11.96
CA PHE A 73 -2.02 6.15 12.82
C PHE A 73 -1.55 6.45 14.25
N TYR A 74 -0.52 5.76 14.75
CA TYR A 74 0.08 6.12 16.03
C TYR A 74 0.76 7.49 15.95
N HIS A 75 1.58 7.73 14.92
CA HIS A 75 2.28 9.00 14.72
C HIS A 75 1.34 10.16 14.41
N ASP A 76 0.19 9.90 13.78
CA ASP A 76 -0.85 10.91 13.55
C ASP A 76 -1.56 11.28 14.87
N ARG A 77 -1.84 10.31 15.75
CA ARG A 77 -2.58 10.57 17.00
C ARG A 77 -1.73 11.04 18.17
N PHE A 78 -0.50 10.57 18.25
CA PHE A 78 0.36 10.82 19.40
C PHE A 78 1.56 11.67 18.99
N GLU A 79 1.93 12.59 19.87
CA GLU A 79 3.16 13.37 19.76
C GLU A 79 4.17 12.85 20.78
N ALA A 80 5.36 12.52 20.28
CA ALA A 80 6.54 12.22 21.07
C ALA A 80 7.77 12.48 20.18
N ASP A 81 8.73 13.27 20.64
CA ASP A 81 10.01 13.50 19.95
C ASP A 81 11.21 13.34 20.90
N ASP A 82 11.11 12.37 21.81
CA ASP A 82 12.18 12.01 22.72
C ASP A 82 13.07 10.88 22.17
N VAL A 83 14.27 10.73 22.75
CA VAL A 83 15.21 9.66 22.39
C VAL A 83 14.57 8.28 22.52
N GLY A 84 13.79 8.02 23.56
CA GLY A 84 13.08 6.75 23.74
C GLY A 84 12.10 6.46 22.60
N HIS A 85 11.34 7.45 22.14
CA HIS A 85 10.48 7.29 20.96
C HIS A 85 11.29 6.96 19.70
N ARG A 86 12.40 7.67 19.45
CA ARG A 86 13.27 7.39 18.28
C ARG A 86 13.84 5.98 18.30
N LEU A 87 14.29 5.51 19.47
CA LEU A 87 14.77 4.13 19.65
C LEU A 87 13.68 3.09 19.37
N ILE A 88 12.44 3.34 19.78
CA ILE A 88 11.29 2.47 19.46
C ILE A 88 11.05 2.41 17.95
N ILE A 89 11.15 3.55 17.25
CA ILE A 89 10.98 3.58 15.79
C ILE A 89 12.14 2.87 15.08
N PHE A 90 13.38 3.01 15.55
CA PHE A 90 14.49 2.22 15.02
C PHE A 90 14.31 0.72 15.26
N ALA A 91 13.80 0.32 16.43
CA ALA A 91 13.47 -1.07 16.70
C ALA A 91 12.35 -1.58 15.77
N LEU A 92 11.35 -0.74 15.48
CA LEU A 92 10.28 -1.06 14.54
C LEU A 92 10.82 -1.22 13.10
N MET A 93 11.74 -0.35 12.67
CA MET A 93 12.43 -0.48 11.37
C MET A 93 13.23 -1.78 11.29
N ALA A 94 14.01 -2.10 12.32
CA ALA A 94 14.79 -3.35 12.37
C ALA A 94 13.87 -4.58 12.33
N ALA A 95 12.75 -4.56 13.05
CA ALA A 95 11.77 -5.64 13.02
C ALA A 95 11.11 -5.78 11.64
N ASN A 96 10.85 -4.67 10.95
CA ASN A 96 10.29 -4.67 9.60
C ASN A 96 11.30 -5.22 8.56
N ALA A 97 12.57 -4.82 8.66
CA ALA A 97 13.65 -5.41 7.85
C ALA A 97 13.78 -6.93 8.10
N ASN A 98 13.60 -7.38 9.35
CA ASN A 98 13.58 -8.80 9.68
C ASN A 98 12.38 -9.54 9.05
N VAL A 99 11.19 -8.93 9.04
CA VAL A 99 10.03 -9.47 8.31
C VAL A 99 10.35 -9.59 6.81
N ALA A 100 10.91 -8.54 6.20
CA ALA A 100 11.31 -8.52 4.80
C ALA A 100 12.30 -9.66 4.46
N ALA A 101 13.29 -9.90 5.31
CA ALA A 101 14.28 -10.96 5.14
C ALA A 101 13.67 -12.37 5.12
N HIS A 102 12.53 -12.57 5.80
CA HIS A 102 11.84 -13.85 5.82
C HIS A 102 10.84 -14.06 4.68
N VAL A 103 10.43 -13.01 3.95
CA VAL A 103 9.47 -13.10 2.83
C VAL A 103 9.80 -14.21 1.82
N PRO A 104 11.04 -14.37 1.31
CA PRO A 104 11.36 -15.39 0.30
C PRO A 104 11.13 -16.83 0.75
N THR A 105 11.19 -17.09 2.07
CA THR A 105 11.07 -18.43 2.67
C THR A 105 9.76 -18.62 3.44
N ALA A 106 8.92 -17.59 3.50
CA ALA A 106 7.74 -17.51 4.36
C ALA A 106 6.66 -18.53 4.02
N LEU A 107 6.56 -18.96 2.76
CA LEU A 107 5.55 -19.93 2.31
C LEU A 107 6.12 -21.34 2.09
N THR A 108 7.44 -21.51 2.28
CA THR A 108 8.15 -22.74 1.89
C THR A 108 9.00 -23.28 3.04
N THR A 109 10.27 -22.91 3.11
CA THR A 109 11.29 -23.55 3.95
C THR A 109 11.32 -23.03 5.38
N ASN A 110 10.94 -21.77 5.62
CA ASN A 110 10.94 -21.19 6.96
C ASN A 110 9.69 -20.33 7.26
N PRO A 111 8.47 -20.90 7.21
CA PRO A 111 7.26 -20.17 7.56
C PRO A 111 7.25 -19.70 9.03
N ALA A 112 7.88 -20.45 9.94
CA ALA A 112 7.91 -20.07 11.36
C ALA A 112 8.74 -18.80 11.59
N GLY A 113 9.85 -18.62 10.86
CA GLY A 113 10.67 -17.41 10.91
C GLY A 113 9.87 -16.15 10.56
N PHE A 114 9.07 -16.20 9.49
CA PHE A 114 8.18 -15.08 9.13
C PHE A 114 7.17 -14.78 10.23
N ALA A 115 6.48 -15.80 10.75
CA ALA A 115 5.49 -15.62 11.82
C ALA A 115 6.09 -14.99 13.08
N LEU A 116 7.26 -15.46 13.52
CA LEU A 116 7.95 -14.91 14.70
C LEU A 116 8.47 -13.49 14.46
N ALA A 117 9.01 -13.22 13.28
CA ALA A 117 9.43 -11.87 12.90
C ALA A 117 8.24 -10.89 12.93
N TYR A 118 7.10 -11.31 12.39
CA TYR A 118 5.88 -10.51 12.40
C TYR A 118 5.33 -10.29 13.82
N VAL A 119 5.33 -11.33 14.66
CA VAL A 119 4.95 -11.21 16.08
C VAL A 119 5.82 -10.18 16.80
N GLY A 120 7.15 -10.23 16.61
CA GLY A 120 8.08 -9.26 17.20
C GLY A 120 7.76 -7.83 16.78
N LEU A 121 7.57 -7.60 15.48
CA LEU A 121 7.13 -6.31 14.94
C LEU A 121 5.79 -5.86 15.54
N ARG A 122 4.82 -6.78 15.69
CA ARG A 122 3.48 -6.47 16.18
C ARG A 122 3.46 -6.16 17.68
N LEU A 123 4.31 -6.81 18.46
CA LEU A 123 4.51 -6.51 19.88
C LEU A 123 5.04 -5.09 20.09
N ILE A 124 5.95 -4.61 19.23
CA ILE A 124 6.44 -3.23 19.28
C ILE A 124 5.29 -2.23 19.02
N ILE A 125 4.47 -2.48 18.00
CA ILE A 125 3.29 -1.64 17.71
C ILE A 125 2.30 -1.67 18.88
N CYS A 126 2.00 -2.85 19.44
CA CYS A 126 1.12 -2.98 20.60
C CYS A 126 1.68 -2.22 21.81
N PHE A 127 2.99 -2.30 22.04
CA PHE A 127 3.67 -1.53 23.09
C PHE A 127 3.50 -0.02 22.88
N MET A 128 3.66 0.49 21.66
CA MET A 128 3.42 1.90 21.32
C MET A 128 1.99 2.32 21.66
N TRP A 129 0.99 1.60 21.14
CA TRP A 129 -0.42 1.92 21.39
C TRP A 129 -0.81 1.77 22.87
N GLY A 130 -0.28 0.77 23.57
CA GLY A 130 -0.48 0.58 25.01
C GLY A 130 0.11 1.73 25.82
N ARG A 131 1.32 2.19 25.48
CA ARG A 131 1.94 3.38 26.07
C ARG A 131 1.07 4.63 25.84
N GLY A 132 0.55 4.81 24.62
CA GLY A 132 -0.39 5.90 24.29
C GLY A 132 -1.65 5.91 25.15
N GLY A 133 -2.28 4.74 25.35
CA GLY A 133 -3.44 4.61 26.24
C GLY A 133 -3.11 4.80 27.72
N TYR A 134 -1.96 4.31 28.17
CA TYR A 134 -1.53 4.48 29.56
C TYR A 134 -1.43 5.96 29.94
N TYR A 135 -0.75 6.76 29.12
CA TYR A 135 -0.53 8.19 29.37
C TYR A 135 -1.71 9.09 28.96
N SER A 136 -2.58 8.64 28.05
CA SER A 136 -3.80 9.37 27.68
C SER A 136 -5.07 8.57 28.03
N PRO A 137 -5.71 8.87 29.18
CA PRO A 137 -6.96 8.23 29.59
C PRO A 137 -8.07 8.30 28.53
N VAL A 138 -8.14 9.40 27.78
CA VAL A 138 -9.14 9.61 26.73
C VAL A 138 -8.94 8.62 25.57
N ALA A 139 -7.69 8.22 25.28
CA ALA A 139 -7.36 7.23 24.25
C ALA A 139 -7.47 5.77 24.71
N ARG A 140 -7.64 5.50 26.02
CA ARG A 140 -7.71 4.14 26.58
C ARG A 140 -8.76 3.24 25.92
N PRO A 141 -10.02 3.68 25.69
CA PRO A 141 -11.03 2.82 25.11
C PRO A 141 -10.66 2.32 23.71
N LEU A 142 -10.03 3.16 22.90
CA LEU A 142 -9.52 2.78 21.59
C LEU A 142 -8.33 1.83 21.70
N THR A 143 -7.29 2.27 22.42
CA THR A 143 -6.02 1.55 22.52
C THR A 143 -6.23 0.15 23.10
N HIS A 144 -7.11 0.00 24.09
CA HIS A 144 -7.53 -1.29 24.62
C HIS A 144 -8.15 -2.20 23.54
N ARG A 145 -9.07 -1.68 22.71
CA ARG A 145 -9.68 -2.47 21.63
C ARG A 145 -8.63 -2.93 20.60
N TYR A 146 -7.66 -2.08 20.29
CA TYR A 146 -6.53 -2.46 19.43
C TYR A 146 -5.65 -3.54 20.08
N LEU A 147 -5.33 -3.40 21.37
CA LEU A 147 -4.55 -4.40 22.10
C LEU A 147 -5.26 -5.76 22.16
N VAL A 148 -6.58 -5.78 22.36
CA VAL A 148 -7.36 -7.03 22.34
C VAL A 148 -7.36 -7.66 20.95
N GLY A 149 -7.71 -6.89 19.90
CA GLY A 149 -7.78 -7.42 18.53
C GLY A 149 -6.41 -7.89 18.01
N PHE A 150 -5.38 -7.08 18.19
CA PHE A 150 -4.03 -7.42 17.74
C PHE A 150 -3.37 -8.45 18.66
N GLY A 151 -3.69 -8.47 19.96
CA GLY A 151 -3.28 -9.53 20.87
C GLY A 151 -3.83 -10.89 20.46
N LEU A 152 -5.11 -10.97 20.08
CA LEU A 152 -5.71 -12.20 19.55
C LEU A 152 -5.01 -12.66 18.26
N ALA A 153 -4.72 -11.72 17.34
CA ALA A 153 -3.97 -12.04 16.12
C ALA A 153 -2.55 -12.54 16.44
N ILE A 154 -1.83 -11.91 17.39
CA ILE A 154 -0.50 -12.36 17.85
C ILE A 154 -0.57 -13.80 18.37
N LEU A 155 -1.59 -14.16 19.14
CA LEU A 155 -1.78 -15.53 19.62
C LEU A 155 -1.94 -16.51 18.46
N LEU A 156 -2.73 -16.18 17.44
CA LEU A 156 -2.88 -17.02 16.25
C LEU A 156 -1.58 -17.15 15.47
N TRP A 157 -0.81 -16.07 15.31
CA TRP A 157 0.52 -16.11 14.69
C TRP A 157 1.48 -17.01 15.50
N LEU A 158 1.47 -16.93 16.82
CA LEU A 158 2.28 -17.80 17.68
C LEU A 158 1.86 -19.27 17.57
N VAL A 159 0.56 -19.57 17.66
CA VAL A 159 0.03 -20.94 17.51
C VAL A 159 0.37 -21.49 16.12
N SER A 160 0.39 -20.66 15.09
CA SER A 160 0.75 -21.06 13.72
C SER A 160 2.16 -21.66 13.62
N THR A 161 3.08 -21.29 14.52
CA THR A 161 4.45 -21.83 14.55
C THR A 161 4.51 -23.29 14.97
N GLN A 162 3.51 -23.74 15.73
CA GLN A 162 3.42 -25.09 16.30
C GLN A 162 2.67 -26.08 15.39
N VAL A 163 2.00 -25.60 14.34
CA VAL A 163 1.25 -26.43 13.40
C VAL A 163 1.94 -26.49 12.04
N ALA A 164 1.86 -27.63 11.37
CA ALA A 164 2.45 -27.86 10.05
C ALA A 164 1.39 -27.84 8.93
N GLY A 165 1.86 -27.71 7.69
CA GLY A 165 1.01 -27.82 6.50
C GLY A 165 0.04 -26.64 6.31
N PRO A 166 -1.01 -26.82 5.48
CA PRO A 166 -1.93 -25.76 5.05
C PRO A 166 -2.67 -25.05 6.19
N VAL A 167 -2.90 -25.75 7.32
CA VAL A 167 -3.58 -25.20 8.50
C VAL A 167 -2.86 -23.96 9.03
N ARG A 168 -1.52 -23.91 8.93
CA ARG A 168 -0.71 -22.74 9.30
C ARG A 168 -1.16 -21.48 8.57
N PHE A 169 -1.31 -21.57 7.25
CA PHE A 169 -1.70 -20.43 6.41
C PHE A 169 -3.18 -20.05 6.62
N GLY A 170 -4.03 -21.01 7.00
CA GLY A 170 -5.38 -20.72 7.48
C GLY A 170 -5.40 -19.88 8.76
N LEU A 171 -4.50 -20.17 9.71
CA LEU A 171 -4.33 -19.34 10.92
C LEU A 171 -3.79 -17.95 10.58
N TRP A 172 -2.87 -17.83 9.62
CA TRP A 172 -2.37 -16.53 9.16
C TRP A 172 -3.48 -15.70 8.53
N ALA A 173 -4.29 -16.31 7.66
CA ALA A 173 -5.43 -15.64 7.04
C ALA A 173 -6.43 -15.16 8.10
N LEU A 174 -6.73 -15.99 9.10
CA LEU A 174 -7.61 -15.61 10.21
C LEU A 174 -7.01 -14.48 11.06
N ALA A 175 -5.71 -14.56 11.38
CA ALA A 175 -5.03 -13.52 12.15
C ALA A 175 -5.04 -12.18 11.40
N SER A 176 -4.68 -12.18 10.11
CA SER A 176 -4.72 -11.00 9.25
C SER A 176 -6.15 -10.46 9.09
N LEU A 177 -7.16 -11.33 8.99
CA LEU A 177 -8.56 -10.90 8.94
C LEU A 177 -8.98 -10.18 10.23
N ILE A 178 -8.58 -10.69 11.39
CA ILE A 178 -8.83 -10.03 12.68
C ILE A 178 -8.16 -8.67 12.72
N GLU A 179 -6.91 -8.57 12.27
CA GLU A 179 -6.17 -7.31 12.22
C GLU A 179 -6.86 -6.28 11.33
N VAL A 180 -7.18 -6.67 10.10
CA VAL A 180 -7.90 -5.86 9.10
C VAL A 180 -9.26 -5.43 9.64
N ALA A 181 -10.01 -6.31 10.30
CA ALA A 181 -11.34 -5.99 10.80
C ALA A 181 -11.33 -5.15 12.08
N THR A 182 -10.27 -5.22 12.89
CA THR A 182 -10.22 -4.57 14.22
C THR A 182 -10.57 -3.07 14.15
N PRO A 183 -9.99 -2.24 13.26
CA PRO A 183 -10.35 -0.82 13.18
C PRO A 183 -11.81 -0.54 12.80
N LEU A 184 -12.47 -1.43 12.04
CA LEU A 184 -13.89 -1.28 11.66
C LEU A 184 -14.80 -1.28 12.90
N PHE A 185 -14.44 -2.06 13.92
CA PHE A 185 -15.17 -2.13 15.19
C PHE A 185 -14.75 -1.04 16.20
N THR A 186 -13.83 -0.15 15.80
CA THR A 186 -13.38 0.97 16.65
C THR A 186 -13.91 2.33 16.22
N PHE A 187 -14.74 2.41 15.18
CA PHE A 187 -15.21 3.70 14.64
C PHE A 187 -15.82 4.63 15.70
N GLN A 188 -16.64 4.08 16.61
CA GLN A 188 -17.21 4.87 17.71
C GLN A 188 -16.11 5.40 18.64
N ALA A 189 -15.17 4.57 19.09
CA ALA A 189 -14.07 5.01 19.96
C ALA A 189 -13.14 6.02 19.25
N GLN A 190 -12.94 5.86 17.95
CA GLN A 190 -12.18 6.80 17.14
C GLN A 190 -12.88 8.16 16.97
N ALA A 191 -14.22 8.20 16.93
CA ALA A 191 -14.99 9.44 16.79
C ALA A 191 -14.99 10.32 18.05
N HIS A 192 -14.64 9.78 19.22
CA HIS A 192 -14.52 10.52 20.48
C HIS A 192 -13.12 11.13 20.70
N LEU A 193 -12.19 10.90 19.77
CA LEU A 193 -10.82 11.40 19.85
C LEU A 193 -10.63 12.61 18.94
N PRO A 194 -9.58 13.42 19.19
CA PRO A 194 -9.20 14.48 18.26
C PRO A 194 -9.09 13.97 16.83
N ARG A 195 -9.42 14.84 15.88
CA ARG A 195 -9.42 14.46 14.47
C ARG A 195 -8.02 14.07 13.99
N LEU A 196 -8.01 13.08 13.09
CA LEU A 196 -6.83 12.73 12.32
C LEU A 196 -6.41 13.93 11.46
N SER A 197 -5.11 14.08 11.20
CA SER A 197 -4.62 15.18 10.37
C SER A 197 -5.17 15.08 8.94
N GLN A 198 -5.66 16.20 8.42
CA GLN A 198 -6.15 16.31 7.05
C GLN A 198 -5.02 16.55 6.03
N SER A 199 -3.83 16.95 6.49
CA SER A 199 -2.66 17.13 5.63
C SER A 199 -1.68 15.97 5.76
N HIS A 200 -1.30 15.61 6.99
CA HIS A 200 -0.23 14.64 7.25
C HIS A 200 -0.62 13.21 6.88
N LEU A 201 -1.84 12.78 7.20
CA LEU A 201 -2.27 11.43 6.88
C LEU A 201 -2.32 11.20 5.37
N PRO A 202 -3.03 12.02 4.55
CA PRO A 202 -2.98 11.90 3.10
C PRO A 202 -1.57 12.02 2.51
N GLU A 203 -0.74 12.95 3.03
CA GLU A 203 0.66 13.11 2.60
C GLU A 203 1.44 11.79 2.76
N ARG A 204 1.31 11.09 3.89
CA ARG A 204 1.99 9.80 4.11
C ARG A 204 1.52 8.69 3.18
N PHE A 205 0.22 8.62 2.89
CA PHE A 205 -0.30 7.68 1.89
C PHE A 205 0.24 8.02 0.49
N GLY A 206 0.32 9.30 0.14
CA GLY A 206 0.93 9.79 -1.10
C GLY A 206 2.40 9.40 -1.23
N LEU A 207 3.19 9.65 -0.20
CA LEU A 207 4.62 9.33 -0.16
C LEU A 207 4.86 7.82 -0.26
N LEU A 208 4.11 7.00 0.49
CA LEU A 208 4.23 5.55 0.37
C LEU A 208 3.79 5.07 -1.04
N THR A 209 2.72 5.63 -1.59
CA THR A 209 2.26 5.30 -2.96
C THR A 209 3.32 5.66 -4.00
N LEU A 210 4.00 6.80 -3.84
CA LEU A 210 5.13 7.19 -4.71
C LEU A 210 6.25 6.16 -4.66
N ILE A 211 6.62 5.73 -3.44
CA ILE A 211 7.66 4.73 -3.21
C ILE A 211 7.28 3.39 -3.83
N VAL A 212 6.04 2.91 -3.63
CA VAL A 212 5.54 1.65 -4.22
C VAL A 212 5.46 1.75 -5.75
N LEU A 213 5.06 2.90 -6.30
CA LEU A 213 5.11 3.14 -7.74
C LEU A 213 6.56 3.08 -8.27
N GLY A 214 7.52 3.56 -7.47
CA GLY A 214 8.95 3.45 -7.73
C GLY A 214 9.42 2.01 -7.97
N GLU A 215 8.78 1.01 -7.36
CA GLU A 215 9.08 -0.40 -7.63
C GLU A 215 8.81 -0.80 -9.09
N SER A 216 7.86 -0.14 -9.76
CA SER A 216 7.63 -0.36 -11.20
C SER A 216 8.77 0.21 -12.05
N VAL A 217 9.42 1.28 -11.60
CA VAL A 217 10.62 1.86 -12.26
C VAL A 217 11.82 0.94 -12.07
N VAL A 218 12.02 0.42 -10.85
CA VAL A 218 13.05 -0.58 -10.54
C VAL A 218 12.83 -1.86 -11.36
N ALA A 219 11.59 -2.34 -11.42
CA ALA A 219 11.19 -3.47 -12.25
C ALA A 219 11.49 -3.26 -13.73
N ALA A 220 11.17 -2.08 -14.28
CA ALA A 220 11.48 -1.76 -15.67
C ALA A 220 12.99 -1.78 -15.94
N THR A 221 13.77 -1.19 -15.04
CA THR A 221 15.24 -1.14 -15.14
C THR A 221 15.85 -2.55 -15.09
N ASN A 222 15.41 -3.37 -14.12
CA ASN A 222 15.87 -4.75 -13.96
C ASN A 222 15.39 -5.68 -15.08
N GLY A 223 14.25 -5.37 -15.71
CA GLY A 223 13.75 -6.08 -16.88
C GLY A 223 14.67 -5.93 -18.08
N VAL A 224 15.18 -4.71 -18.29
CA VAL A 224 16.14 -4.41 -19.37
C VAL A 224 17.54 -4.94 -19.05
N ALA A 225 18.03 -4.72 -17.83
CA ALA A 225 19.39 -5.11 -17.42
C ALA A 225 19.59 -6.63 -17.33
N GLY A 226 18.53 -7.39 -17.06
CA GLY A 226 18.58 -8.86 -16.95
C GLY A 226 18.74 -9.62 -18.27
N GLN A 227 18.83 -8.92 -19.41
CA GLN A 227 19.08 -9.49 -20.74
C GLN A 227 20.25 -8.77 -21.41
N ALA A 228 20.86 -9.38 -22.44
CA ALA A 228 21.69 -8.60 -23.36
C ALA A 228 20.81 -7.44 -23.84
N VAL A 229 21.22 -6.19 -23.61
CA VAL A 229 20.36 -5.01 -23.82
C VAL A 229 19.96 -4.95 -25.29
N THR A 230 18.82 -5.54 -25.61
CA THR A 230 18.26 -5.53 -26.95
C THR A 230 17.43 -4.27 -27.12
N ARG A 231 17.35 -3.77 -28.36
CA ARG A 231 16.44 -2.68 -28.71
C ARG A 231 15.01 -2.98 -28.28
N THR A 232 14.61 -4.25 -28.38
CA THR A 232 13.30 -4.77 -28.00
C THR A 232 13.03 -4.58 -26.50
N ALA A 233 13.94 -5.06 -25.64
CA ALA A 233 13.80 -4.92 -24.20
C ALA A 233 13.83 -3.45 -23.76
N ALA A 234 14.70 -2.63 -24.35
CA ALA A 234 14.78 -1.20 -24.05
C ALA A 234 13.48 -0.45 -24.35
N VAL A 235 12.89 -0.68 -25.53
CA VAL A 235 11.61 -0.04 -25.89
C VAL A 235 10.46 -0.58 -25.03
N ALA A 236 10.41 -1.89 -24.72
CA ALA A 236 9.44 -2.44 -23.79
C ALA A 236 9.55 -1.79 -22.39
N GLY A 237 10.77 -1.61 -21.88
CA GLY A 237 11.03 -0.89 -20.63
C GLY A 237 10.50 0.54 -20.65
N LEU A 238 10.71 1.28 -21.75
CA LEU A 238 10.16 2.64 -21.91
C LEU A 238 8.62 2.65 -21.93
N LEU A 239 7.97 1.67 -22.56
CA LEU A 239 6.52 1.56 -22.56
C LEU A 239 5.97 1.26 -21.15
N ALA A 240 6.60 0.35 -20.39
CA ALA A 240 6.26 0.08 -18.99
C ALA A 240 6.43 1.31 -18.10
N LEU A 241 7.51 2.07 -18.29
CA LEU A 241 7.75 3.33 -17.58
C LEU A 241 6.68 4.36 -17.92
N GLY A 242 6.35 4.53 -19.21
CA GLY A 242 5.28 5.42 -19.65
C GLY A 242 3.95 5.08 -18.98
N PHE A 243 3.59 3.80 -18.89
CA PHE A 243 2.37 3.38 -18.18
C PHE A 243 2.43 3.69 -16.69
N SER A 244 3.59 3.50 -16.05
CA SER A 244 3.80 3.87 -14.64
C SER A 244 3.63 5.38 -14.41
N PHE A 245 4.09 6.22 -15.36
CA PHE A 245 3.87 7.67 -15.33
C PHE A 245 2.39 8.04 -15.51
N CYS A 246 1.63 7.32 -16.33
CA CYS A 246 0.19 7.54 -16.42
C CYS A 246 -0.51 7.24 -15.07
N LEU A 247 -0.15 6.14 -14.38
CA LEU A 247 -0.70 5.84 -13.06
C LEU A 247 -0.30 6.88 -12.01
N TRP A 248 0.94 7.37 -12.06
CA TRP A 248 1.38 8.50 -11.25
C TRP A 248 0.48 9.72 -11.46
N TRP A 249 0.26 10.10 -12.74
CA TRP A 249 -0.54 11.26 -13.11
C TRP A 249 -1.96 11.14 -12.57
N LEU A 250 -2.60 9.98 -12.82
CA LEU A 250 -3.96 9.73 -12.37
C LEU A 250 -4.10 9.80 -10.85
N TYR A 251 -3.12 9.31 -10.09
CA TYR A 251 -3.17 9.35 -8.62
C TYR A 251 -2.85 10.74 -8.05
N PHE A 252 -1.74 11.35 -8.46
CA PHE A 252 -1.26 12.58 -7.83
C PHE A 252 -2.09 13.81 -8.19
N ASP A 253 -2.65 13.88 -9.39
CA ASP A 253 -3.48 15.03 -9.75
C ASP A 253 -4.94 14.89 -9.26
N ASN A 254 -5.45 13.65 -9.10
CA ASN A 254 -6.86 13.43 -8.80
C ASN A 254 -7.14 12.99 -7.37
N ILE A 255 -6.17 12.41 -6.66
CA ILE A 255 -6.36 11.91 -5.30
C ILE A 255 -5.53 12.74 -4.33
N MET A 256 -4.24 12.94 -4.63
CA MET A 256 -3.39 13.79 -3.80
C MET A 256 -3.75 15.26 -3.95
N GLY A 257 -3.63 16.01 -2.84
CA GLY A 257 -4.05 17.41 -2.77
C GLY A 257 -5.54 17.63 -2.50
N ARG A 258 -6.40 16.62 -2.71
CA ARG A 258 -7.82 16.70 -2.34
C ARG A 258 -8.01 16.42 -0.85
N ARG A 259 -9.00 17.08 -0.25
CA ARG A 259 -9.34 16.89 1.17
C ARG A 259 -10.11 15.58 1.35
N LEU A 260 -9.78 14.85 2.41
CA LEU A 260 -10.51 13.63 2.77
C LEU A 260 -11.88 14.02 3.33
N LYS A 261 -12.95 13.41 2.80
CA LYS A 261 -14.31 13.61 3.31
C LYS A 261 -14.41 13.21 4.78
N ARG A 262 -15.30 13.89 5.49
CA ARG A 262 -15.54 13.63 6.91
C ARG A 262 -16.19 12.26 7.15
N GLY A 263 -15.87 11.67 8.29
CA GLY A 263 -16.52 10.47 8.81
C GLY A 263 -15.67 9.21 8.68
N MET A 264 -15.82 8.31 9.66
CA MET A 264 -14.93 7.15 9.76
C MET A 264 -15.10 6.13 8.63
N ARG A 265 -16.26 6.13 7.97
CA ARG A 265 -16.47 5.35 6.75
C ARG A 265 -15.55 5.82 5.62
N MET A 266 -15.36 7.14 5.46
CA MET A 266 -14.48 7.70 4.43
C MET A 266 -13.01 7.44 4.76
N VAL A 267 -12.62 7.54 6.03
CA VAL A 267 -11.29 7.12 6.51
C VAL A 267 -11.05 5.64 6.24
N ALA A 268 -12.05 4.78 6.46
CA ALA A 268 -11.95 3.37 6.12
C ALA A 268 -11.79 3.18 4.60
N THR A 269 -12.64 3.80 3.78
CA THR A 269 -12.50 3.76 2.31
C THR A 269 -11.10 4.19 1.87
N TRP A 270 -10.54 5.23 2.48
CA TRP A 270 -9.17 5.68 2.24
C TRP A 270 -8.13 4.60 2.57
N VAL A 271 -8.20 4.03 3.79
CA VAL A 271 -7.25 3.00 4.24
C VAL A 271 -7.32 1.73 3.39
N TYR A 272 -8.51 1.19 3.15
CA TYR A 272 -8.68 -0.07 2.41
C TYR A 272 -8.55 0.12 0.90
N GLY A 273 -8.92 1.28 0.37
CA GLY A 273 -8.65 1.63 -1.03
C GLY A 273 -7.16 1.68 -1.32
N HIS A 274 -6.37 2.32 -0.44
CA HIS A 274 -4.91 2.33 -0.58
C HIS A 274 -4.28 0.95 -0.38
N LEU A 275 -4.85 0.07 0.45
CA LEU A 275 -4.40 -1.33 0.54
C LEU A 275 -4.54 -2.03 -0.82
N GLY A 276 -5.70 -1.90 -1.47
CA GLY A 276 -5.93 -2.43 -2.81
C GLY A 276 -5.00 -1.83 -3.85
N LEU A 277 -4.83 -0.51 -3.82
CA LEU A 277 -3.92 0.22 -4.71
C LEU A 277 -2.47 -0.24 -4.54
N ALA A 278 -1.96 -0.31 -3.31
CA ALA A 278 -0.59 -0.69 -3.04
C ALA A 278 -0.31 -2.13 -3.48
N MET A 279 -1.22 -3.09 -3.18
CA MET A 279 -1.12 -4.46 -3.68
C MET A 279 -1.09 -4.50 -5.21
N ALA A 280 -1.96 -3.72 -5.87
CA ALA A 280 -2.03 -3.64 -7.32
C ALA A 280 -0.76 -3.07 -7.94
N LEU A 281 -0.21 -1.98 -7.40
CA LEU A 281 1.02 -1.37 -7.89
C LEU A 281 2.24 -2.29 -7.69
N THR A 282 2.33 -2.98 -6.55
CA THR A 282 3.38 -3.97 -6.30
C THR A 282 3.26 -5.16 -7.26
N ALA A 283 2.05 -5.70 -7.46
CA ALA A 283 1.80 -6.78 -8.40
C ALA A 283 2.09 -6.37 -9.85
N LEU A 284 1.77 -5.12 -10.21
CA LEU A 284 2.09 -4.56 -11.50
C LEU A 284 3.60 -4.47 -11.70
N GLY A 285 4.38 -4.04 -10.71
CA GLY A 285 5.85 -4.06 -10.78
C GLY A 285 6.40 -5.46 -11.10
N ALA A 286 5.93 -6.49 -10.40
CA ALA A 286 6.29 -7.89 -10.65
C ALA A 286 5.93 -8.34 -12.08
N ALA A 287 4.75 -7.95 -12.52
CA ALA A 287 4.22 -8.28 -13.83
C ALA A 287 5.00 -7.58 -14.95
N LEU A 288 5.28 -6.28 -14.82
CA LEU A 288 6.02 -5.49 -15.80
C LEU A 288 7.46 -5.98 -15.96
N LEU A 289 8.15 -6.30 -14.86
CA LEU A 289 9.48 -6.94 -14.89
C LEU A 289 9.48 -8.16 -15.81
N THR A 290 8.50 -9.04 -15.62
CA THR A 290 8.42 -10.31 -16.34
C THR A 290 7.93 -10.10 -17.77
N LEU A 291 7.02 -9.15 -18.01
CA LEU A 291 6.53 -8.79 -19.34
C LEU A 291 7.65 -8.24 -20.23
N ILE A 292 8.54 -7.42 -19.68
CA ILE A 292 9.74 -6.93 -20.39
C ILE A 292 10.66 -8.10 -20.73
N ARG A 293 10.85 -9.05 -19.82
CA ARG A 293 11.68 -10.22 -20.07
C ARG A 293 11.12 -11.13 -21.17
N HIS A 294 9.79 -11.18 -21.32
CA HIS A 294 9.13 -11.97 -22.37
C HIS A 294 8.77 -11.09 -23.58
N ALA A 295 9.37 -9.90 -23.74
CA ALA A 295 8.98 -8.95 -24.78
C ALA A 295 9.14 -9.53 -26.20
N ALA A 296 10.17 -10.33 -26.44
CA ALA A 296 10.41 -10.95 -27.75
C ALA A 296 9.55 -12.20 -28.03
N GLU A 297 8.79 -12.68 -27.05
CA GLU A 297 8.01 -13.90 -27.20
C GLU A 297 6.70 -13.66 -27.96
N PRO A 298 6.28 -14.62 -28.81
CA PRO A 298 5.13 -14.45 -29.68
C PRO A 298 3.80 -14.40 -28.92
N ALA A 299 3.73 -14.98 -27.72
CA ALA A 299 2.55 -15.00 -26.89
C ALA A 299 2.90 -14.80 -25.42
N VAL A 300 2.13 -13.96 -24.73
CA VAL A 300 2.27 -13.76 -23.29
C VAL A 300 1.78 -15.01 -22.53
N PRO A 301 2.52 -15.50 -21.53
CA PRO A 301 2.04 -16.57 -20.65
C PRO A 301 0.70 -16.19 -19.99
N THR A 302 -0.22 -17.15 -19.88
CA THR A 302 -1.57 -16.90 -19.36
C THR A 302 -1.56 -16.30 -17.95
N GLY A 303 -0.73 -16.82 -17.05
CA GLY A 303 -0.60 -16.30 -15.69
C GLY A 303 -0.13 -14.84 -15.66
N LEU A 304 0.84 -14.50 -16.51
CA LEU A 304 1.34 -13.13 -16.65
C LEU A 304 0.26 -12.18 -17.20
N ARG A 305 -0.50 -12.60 -18.23
CA ARG A 305 -1.61 -11.80 -18.76
C ARG A 305 -2.64 -11.46 -17.68
N TRP A 306 -3.07 -12.48 -16.92
CA TRP A 306 -4.02 -12.29 -15.84
C TRP A 306 -3.47 -11.39 -14.73
N LEU A 307 -2.19 -11.54 -14.38
CA LEU A 307 -1.56 -10.71 -13.36
C LEU A 307 -1.48 -9.24 -13.78
N VAL A 308 -1.01 -8.97 -15.00
CA VAL A 308 -0.94 -7.60 -15.57
C VAL A 308 -2.33 -6.97 -15.58
N CYS A 309 -3.30 -7.62 -16.22
CA CYS A 309 -4.63 -7.07 -16.39
C CYS A 309 -5.39 -6.94 -15.06
N GLY A 310 -5.25 -7.92 -14.17
CA GLY A 310 -5.87 -7.91 -12.85
C GLY A 310 -5.29 -6.83 -11.95
N ALA A 311 -3.96 -6.65 -11.95
CA ALA A 311 -3.30 -5.57 -11.22
C ALA A 311 -3.73 -4.19 -11.76
N THR A 312 -3.74 -4.01 -13.08
CA THR A 312 -4.23 -2.76 -13.69
C THR A 312 -5.70 -2.49 -13.33
N ALA A 313 -6.58 -3.50 -13.41
CA ALA A 313 -7.98 -3.35 -13.05
C ALA A 313 -8.17 -2.98 -11.57
N MET A 314 -7.44 -3.64 -10.67
CA MET A 314 -7.48 -3.34 -9.23
C MET A 314 -6.95 -1.93 -8.93
N ALA A 315 -5.86 -1.50 -9.58
CA ALA A 315 -5.32 -0.15 -9.40
C ALA A 315 -6.35 0.91 -9.81
N LEU A 316 -6.96 0.76 -10.99
CA LEU A 316 -7.99 1.69 -11.47
C LEU A 316 -9.25 1.66 -10.59
N PHE A 317 -9.71 0.48 -10.18
CA PHE A 317 -10.82 0.35 -9.23
C PHE A 317 -10.52 1.06 -7.90
N ALA A 318 -9.31 0.87 -7.37
CA ALA A 318 -8.87 1.53 -6.14
C ALA A 318 -8.83 3.05 -6.30
N LEU A 319 -8.36 3.60 -7.44
CA LEU A 319 -8.42 5.03 -7.73
C LEU A 319 -9.86 5.55 -7.72
N GLY A 320 -10.79 4.86 -8.38
CA GLY A 320 -12.20 5.22 -8.38
C GLY A 320 -12.82 5.17 -6.97
N LEU A 321 -12.43 4.20 -6.14
CA LEU A 321 -12.85 4.09 -4.76
C LEU A 321 -12.29 5.23 -3.89
N LEU A 322 -11.02 5.58 -4.07
CA LEU A 322 -10.37 6.67 -3.34
C LEU A 322 -10.97 8.03 -3.70
N ASP A 323 -11.33 8.25 -4.96
CA ASP A 323 -12.04 9.45 -5.40
C ASP A 323 -13.35 9.65 -4.60
N THR A 324 -14.10 8.57 -4.33
CA THR A 324 -15.32 8.66 -3.49
C THR A 324 -15.05 9.17 -2.08
N ALA A 325 -13.86 8.89 -1.53
CA ALA A 325 -13.45 9.30 -0.20
C ALA A 325 -12.93 10.75 -0.14
N THR A 326 -12.61 11.37 -1.27
CA THR A 326 -12.14 12.76 -1.36
C THR A 326 -13.25 13.73 -1.71
N ASP A 327 -13.12 14.99 -1.30
CA ASP A 327 -13.98 16.07 -1.75
C ASP A 327 -13.79 16.30 -3.25
N THR A 328 -14.81 15.96 -4.03
CA THR A 328 -14.88 16.15 -5.47
C THR A 328 -16.00 17.14 -5.78
N PRO A 329 -15.77 18.17 -6.63
CA PRO A 329 -16.88 18.92 -7.20
C PRO A 329 -17.89 17.95 -7.83
N VAL A 330 -19.20 18.19 -7.66
CA VAL A 330 -20.27 17.29 -8.15
C VAL A 330 -20.20 17.07 -9.67
N THR A 331 -19.51 17.95 -10.40
CA THR A 331 -19.26 17.87 -11.84
C THR A 331 -18.13 16.93 -12.26
N ASP A 332 -17.32 16.42 -11.32
CA ASP A 332 -16.10 15.62 -11.57
C ASP A 332 -16.27 14.10 -11.38
N GLU A 333 -17.49 13.55 -11.54
CA GLU A 333 -17.70 12.09 -11.47
C GLU A 333 -17.02 11.32 -12.62
N HIS A 334 -16.48 12.04 -13.60
CA HIS A 334 -15.86 11.50 -14.80
C HIS A 334 -14.68 10.57 -14.50
N MET A 335 -13.83 10.90 -13.52
CA MET A 335 -12.68 10.08 -13.16
C MET A 335 -13.09 8.66 -12.73
N ARG A 336 -14.17 8.53 -11.95
CA ARG A 336 -14.67 7.23 -11.49
C ARG A 336 -15.17 6.38 -12.65
N TRP A 337 -15.86 7.02 -13.60
CA TRP A 337 -16.36 6.36 -14.80
C TRP A 337 -15.21 5.91 -15.71
N LEU A 338 -14.23 6.78 -15.98
CA LEU A 338 -13.03 6.46 -16.74
C LEU A 338 -12.26 5.29 -16.10
N ALA A 339 -12.02 5.36 -14.79
CA ALA A 339 -11.32 4.30 -14.06
C ALA A 339 -12.08 2.96 -14.13
N SER A 340 -13.41 2.99 -14.01
CA SER A 340 -14.26 1.80 -14.12
C SER A 340 -14.22 1.18 -15.52
N MET A 341 -14.26 2.01 -16.57
CA MET A 341 -14.12 1.55 -17.96
C MET A 341 -12.74 0.99 -18.25
N GLY A 342 -11.69 1.63 -17.77
CA GLY A 342 -10.33 1.13 -17.92
C GLY A 342 -10.14 -0.21 -17.19
N ALA A 343 -10.70 -0.34 -15.99
CA ALA A 343 -10.70 -1.61 -15.26
C ALA A 343 -11.46 -2.71 -16.03
N MET A 344 -12.63 -2.38 -16.58
CA MET A 344 -13.39 -3.31 -17.43
C MET A 344 -12.59 -3.73 -18.66
N GLY A 345 -11.98 -2.78 -19.37
CA GLY A 345 -11.14 -3.04 -20.54
C GLY A 345 -9.96 -3.97 -20.21
N ALA A 346 -9.32 -3.78 -19.07
CA ALA A 346 -8.26 -4.67 -18.59
C ALA A 346 -8.77 -6.08 -18.33
N LEU A 347 -9.93 -6.24 -17.67
CA LEU A 347 -10.53 -7.56 -17.43
C LEU A 347 -10.95 -8.26 -18.75
N LEU A 348 -11.45 -7.50 -19.73
CA LEU A 348 -11.78 -8.04 -21.05
C LEU A 348 -10.55 -8.59 -21.76
N ILE A 349 -9.39 -7.93 -21.66
CA ILE A 349 -8.13 -8.47 -22.20
C ILE A 349 -7.64 -9.68 -21.40
N ALA A 350 -7.83 -9.70 -20.09
CA ALA A 350 -7.50 -10.88 -19.28
C ALA A 350 -8.26 -12.13 -19.78
N LEU A 351 -9.56 -11.95 -20.07
CA LEU A 351 -10.47 -12.99 -20.56
C LEU A 351 -10.23 -13.38 -22.01
N MET A 352 -10.19 -12.39 -22.91
CA MET A 352 -10.25 -12.60 -24.37
C MET A 352 -8.89 -12.47 -25.07
N GLY A 353 -7.84 -11.99 -24.38
CA GLY A 353 -6.50 -11.77 -24.93
C GLY A 353 -5.67 -13.04 -25.13
N GLY A 354 -6.33 -14.17 -25.46
CA GLY A 354 -5.68 -15.42 -25.86
C GLY A 354 -4.70 -15.20 -27.01
N GLY A 355 -3.44 -15.56 -26.84
CA GLY A 355 -2.43 -15.46 -27.90
C GLY A 355 -1.92 -14.05 -28.20
N LEU A 356 -2.26 -13.03 -27.39
CA LEU A 356 -1.63 -11.72 -27.51
C LEU A 356 -0.12 -11.83 -27.26
N SER A 357 0.68 -11.12 -28.05
CA SER A 357 2.11 -10.99 -27.78
C SER A 357 2.37 -10.08 -26.58
N SER A 358 3.50 -10.25 -25.92
CA SER A 358 3.93 -9.36 -24.83
C SER A 358 4.03 -7.90 -25.30
N TRP A 359 4.45 -7.70 -26.55
CA TRP A 359 4.46 -6.40 -27.24
C TRP A 359 3.09 -5.75 -27.37
N ALA A 360 2.09 -6.52 -27.82
CA ALA A 360 0.74 -6.00 -27.95
C ALA A 360 0.19 -5.60 -26.57
N LEU A 361 0.42 -6.42 -25.55
CA LEU A 361 -0.07 -6.17 -24.19
C LEU A 361 0.56 -4.91 -23.57
N ILE A 362 1.89 -4.75 -23.66
CA ILE A 362 2.57 -3.59 -23.07
C ILE A 362 2.24 -2.28 -23.80
N THR A 363 2.08 -2.34 -25.13
CA THR A 363 1.66 -1.18 -25.93
C THR A 363 0.22 -0.78 -25.59
N TRP A 364 -0.66 -1.77 -25.42
CA TRP A 364 -2.03 -1.54 -25.00
C TRP A 364 -2.11 -0.91 -23.60
N LEU A 365 -1.28 -1.36 -22.64
CA LEU A 365 -1.23 -0.73 -21.31
C LEU A 365 -0.92 0.75 -21.40
N LEU A 366 0.12 1.13 -22.16
CA LEU A 366 0.46 2.53 -22.34
C LEU A 366 -0.68 3.29 -23.03
N ALA A 367 -1.25 2.74 -24.09
CA ALA A 367 -2.37 3.37 -24.80
C ALA A 367 -3.58 3.59 -23.88
N LEU A 368 -3.91 2.62 -23.03
CA LEU A 368 -4.94 2.76 -22.00
C LEU A 368 -4.59 3.89 -21.02
N GLY A 369 -3.37 3.89 -20.47
CA GLY A 369 -2.92 4.92 -19.53
C GLY A 369 -2.99 6.32 -20.14
N VAL A 370 -2.50 6.49 -21.37
CA VAL A 370 -2.55 7.76 -22.12
C VAL A 370 -3.99 8.18 -22.39
N ALA A 371 -4.85 7.26 -22.83
CA ALA A 371 -6.26 7.57 -23.07
C ALA A 371 -6.99 8.03 -21.79
N LEU A 372 -6.70 7.41 -20.65
CA LEU A 372 -7.26 7.82 -19.35
C LEU A 372 -6.76 9.21 -18.93
N VAL A 373 -5.47 9.49 -19.09
CA VAL A 373 -4.89 10.82 -18.79
C VAL A 373 -5.47 11.89 -19.71
N ILE A 374 -5.59 11.62 -21.02
CA ILE A 374 -6.22 12.57 -21.96
C ILE A 374 -7.69 12.79 -21.59
N GLY A 375 -8.44 11.73 -21.28
CA GLY A 375 -9.82 11.83 -20.84
C GLY A 375 -9.97 12.71 -19.59
N ASP A 376 -9.10 12.52 -18.61
CA ASP A 376 -9.05 13.35 -17.40
C ASP A 376 -8.75 14.82 -17.74
N LEU A 377 -7.71 15.09 -18.54
CA LEU A 377 -7.34 16.46 -18.92
C LEU A 377 -8.43 17.19 -19.72
N VAL A 378 -9.14 16.49 -20.60
CA VAL A 378 -10.25 17.06 -21.39
C VAL A 378 -11.47 17.34 -20.54
N ALA A 379 -11.71 16.54 -19.50
CA ALA A 379 -12.85 16.73 -18.60
C ALA A 379 -12.66 17.90 -17.62
N ARG A 380 -11.42 18.33 -17.37
CA ARG A 380 -11.14 19.44 -16.44
C ARG A 380 -11.56 20.79 -17.04
N PRO A 381 -12.37 21.60 -16.33
CA PRO A 381 -12.72 22.94 -16.79
C PRO A 381 -11.48 23.85 -16.85
N VAL A 382 -11.29 24.51 -17.99
CA VAL A 382 -10.20 25.47 -18.22
C VAL A 382 -10.36 26.64 -17.22
N GLY A 383 -9.49 26.70 -16.22
CA GLY A 383 -9.49 27.74 -15.18
C GLY A 383 -9.39 27.23 -13.74
N ALA A 384 -9.53 25.93 -13.49
CA ALA A 384 -9.20 25.32 -12.21
C ALA A 384 -7.67 25.18 -12.09
N ALA A 385 -6.97 26.29 -11.85
CA ALA A 385 -5.56 26.25 -11.46
C ALA A 385 -5.49 25.51 -10.11
N THR A 386 -5.14 24.23 -10.15
CA THR A 386 -4.65 23.52 -8.98
C THR A 386 -3.32 24.15 -8.63
N GLU A 387 -3.22 24.79 -7.47
CA GLU A 387 -1.93 24.91 -6.81
C GLU A 387 -1.39 23.49 -6.69
N SER A 388 -0.45 23.13 -7.56
CA SER A 388 0.26 21.87 -7.43
C SER A 388 0.97 21.93 -6.08
N PRO A 389 0.98 20.85 -5.28
CA PRO A 389 1.74 20.83 -4.02
C PRO A 389 3.26 20.94 -4.21
N PHE A 390 3.74 21.05 -5.47
CA PHE A 390 5.13 21.24 -5.88
C PHE A 390 5.36 22.54 -6.66
N GLY A 391 4.43 23.49 -6.61
CA GLY A 391 4.57 24.85 -7.16
C GLY A 391 5.27 25.81 -6.21
#